data_AF-A0A972SCU4-F1
#
_entry.id   AF-A0A972SCU4-F1
#
_cell.length_a   1.000
_cell.length_b   1.000
_cell.length_c   1.000
_cell.angle_alpha   90.00
_cell.angle_beta   90.00
_cell.angle_gamma   90.00
#
_symmetry.space_group_name_H-M   'P 1'
#
loop_
_entity.id
_entity.type
_entity.pdbx_description
1 polymer ?
#
loop_
_entity_poly.entity_id
_entity_poly.type
_entity_poly.pdbx_seq_one_letter_code
_entity_poly.pdbx_strand_id
1 'polypeptide(L)'
;MIRETYWEDLTITEEDIEDLYNHLLETETPLTPDELAAALVEIRLARERQKLERRRSGEAALYLPKEHYEVGQKVVFPALDWATGEVVAVRPANNPTRPPFEVIRVRFEDGREKEFAAGLDEHVLNEPPKLDSNNPLLNPESVLAAYGESIAQRIEEALRENDEFVRIAGRWFPRALLMEVHVGHLNLAEAVLDMAGGGPLPTAEIMKQIDFPADNPKLAEFSLDYALQEDERFDEVGPAGKVLWYLHRLEPEWVKETPPYLRYKPLDYDRDALTDDMLAMEAILGDELSPEIPLPIKSEKIEITLIYPHWRSGTLPLSAKTKTLFPTAYEAPRVRFTWVDAQTGETFPGWVVRHGKYVYGLAEWYEKKGLIPGSLITLSPGENPGEVLVKAHTHRPTRDWVRSVLVGSDDQPVFAMLKQTVSAEFDERMVIAVPDPEALDTVWEQTAKSRTPLENLVVSMLRELAKLTPQGHVHAAGLYAAVNTVRRCPPGPIFALLASRPWFVHVGDLYFRLDESAI
;
A
#
# COMPACT_ATOMS: atom_id res chain seq x y z
N MET A 1 11.36 29.61 -21.67
CA MET A 1 11.43 28.16 -21.95
C MET A 1 11.19 27.43 -20.62
N ILE A 2 10.48 26.29 -20.60
CA ILE A 2 10.34 25.48 -19.37
C ILE A 2 11.71 24.90 -19.02
N ARG A 3 12.12 24.99 -17.74
CA ARG A 3 13.38 24.42 -17.26
C ARG A 3 13.26 22.89 -17.17
N GLU A 4 14.37 22.17 -17.33
CA GLU A 4 14.37 20.70 -17.25
C GLU A 4 13.82 20.19 -15.90
N THR A 5 14.09 20.89 -14.80
CA THR A 5 13.63 20.51 -13.44
C THR A 5 12.23 20.99 -13.09
N TYR A 6 11.49 21.60 -14.01
CA TYR A 6 10.21 22.25 -13.70
C TYR A 6 9.18 21.33 -13.03
N TRP A 7 9.08 20.09 -13.51
CA TRP A 7 8.14 19.09 -12.95
C TRP A 7 8.71 18.38 -11.72
N GLU A 8 10.03 18.27 -11.59
CA GLU A 8 10.70 17.70 -10.40
C GLU A 8 10.54 18.62 -9.18
N ASP A 9 10.67 19.92 -9.38
CA ASP A 9 10.59 20.95 -8.33
C ASP A 9 9.16 21.49 -8.14
N LEU A 10 8.14 20.82 -8.71
CA LEU A 10 6.77 21.31 -8.76
C LEU A 10 6.15 21.52 -7.36
N THR A 11 5.90 22.75 -6.96
CA THR A 11 5.05 23.04 -5.79
C THR A 11 3.62 23.32 -6.23
N ILE A 12 2.64 22.74 -5.53
CA ILE A 12 1.22 23.06 -5.72
C ILE A 12 0.96 24.45 -5.14
N THR A 13 0.36 25.33 -5.94
CA THR A 13 0.05 26.72 -5.55
C THR A 13 -1.45 26.88 -5.33
N GLU A 14 -1.86 27.97 -4.66
CA GLU A 14 -3.29 28.28 -4.47
C GLU A 14 -4.05 28.38 -5.81
N GLU A 15 -3.43 28.93 -6.86
CA GLU A 15 -4.00 29.01 -8.21
C GLU A 15 -4.28 27.61 -8.79
N ASP A 16 -3.44 26.62 -8.48
CA ASP A 16 -3.68 25.24 -8.93
C ASP A 16 -4.82 24.57 -8.18
N ILE A 17 -4.96 24.89 -6.89
CA ILE A 17 -6.07 24.39 -6.07
C ILE A 17 -7.39 24.97 -6.59
N GLU A 18 -7.43 26.28 -6.88
CA GLU A 18 -8.60 26.92 -7.50
C GLU A 18 -8.94 26.31 -8.87
N ASP A 19 -7.94 26.03 -9.70
CA ASP A 19 -8.15 25.38 -10.99
C ASP A 19 -8.70 23.96 -10.87
N LEU A 20 -8.17 23.17 -9.92
CA LEU A 20 -8.69 21.83 -9.63
C LEU A 20 -10.12 21.89 -9.05
N TYR A 21 -10.41 22.89 -8.20
CA TYR A 21 -11.75 23.13 -7.68
C TYR A 21 -12.73 23.39 -8.84
N ASN A 22 -12.39 24.32 -9.73
CA ASN A 22 -13.21 24.66 -10.90
C ASN A 22 -13.37 23.46 -11.83
N HIS A 23 -12.32 22.67 -12.03
CA HIS A 23 -12.41 21.45 -12.85
C HIS A 23 -13.39 20.43 -12.26
N LEU A 24 -13.37 20.21 -10.95
CA LEU A 24 -14.31 19.32 -10.27
C LEU A 24 -15.75 19.87 -10.28
N LEU A 25 -15.90 21.19 -10.19
CA LEU A 25 -17.18 21.88 -10.34
C LEU A 25 -17.76 21.68 -11.75
N GLU A 26 -16.96 21.85 -12.80
CA GLU A 26 -17.39 21.72 -14.20
C GLU A 26 -17.70 20.27 -14.58
N THR A 27 -16.93 19.32 -14.08
CA THR A 27 -17.11 17.90 -14.40
C THR A 27 -18.18 17.23 -13.55
N GLU A 28 -18.51 17.80 -12.38
CA GLU A 28 -19.41 17.24 -11.37
C GLU A 28 -19.08 15.77 -11.01
N THR A 29 -17.80 15.40 -11.08
CA THR A 29 -17.35 14.04 -10.79
C THR A 29 -16.18 14.03 -9.82
N PRO A 30 -16.23 13.20 -8.75
CA PRO A 30 -15.08 12.96 -7.88
C PRO A 30 -13.95 12.25 -8.61
N LEU A 31 -12.72 12.76 -8.47
CA LEU A 31 -11.53 12.29 -9.18
C LEU A 31 -10.46 11.75 -8.23
N THR A 32 -9.68 10.78 -8.70
CA THR A 32 -8.48 10.26 -8.01
C THR A 32 -7.30 11.23 -8.12
N PRO A 33 -6.26 11.12 -7.25
CA PRO A 33 -5.03 11.90 -7.38
C PRO A 33 -4.38 11.80 -8.76
N ASP A 34 -4.41 10.63 -9.40
CA ASP A 34 -3.84 10.42 -10.74
C ASP A 34 -4.66 11.16 -11.83
N GLU A 35 -5.99 11.13 -11.74
CA GLU A 35 -6.87 11.88 -12.64
C GLU A 35 -6.71 13.40 -12.44
N LEU A 36 -6.57 13.85 -11.19
CA LEU A 36 -6.29 15.26 -10.87
C LEU A 36 -4.91 15.69 -11.34
N ALA A 37 -3.91 14.82 -11.26
CA ALA A 37 -2.58 15.08 -11.81
C ALA A 37 -2.65 15.26 -13.34
N ALA A 38 -3.42 14.41 -14.03
CA ALA A 38 -3.67 14.58 -15.47
C ALA A 38 -4.34 15.92 -15.78
N ALA A 39 -5.41 16.27 -15.06
CA ALA A 39 -6.09 17.55 -15.22
C ALA A 39 -5.16 18.75 -14.97
N LEU A 40 -4.38 18.73 -13.87
CA LEU A 40 -3.46 19.81 -13.53
C LEU A 40 -2.37 20.00 -14.58
N VAL A 41 -1.79 18.90 -15.09
CA VAL A 41 -0.77 18.94 -16.14
C VAL A 41 -1.34 19.59 -17.40
N GLU A 42 -2.56 19.23 -17.82
CA GLU A 42 -3.21 19.85 -18.97
C GLU A 42 -3.45 21.34 -18.75
N ILE A 43 -3.99 21.72 -17.59
CA ILE A 43 -4.29 23.11 -17.25
C ILE A 43 -3.01 23.96 -17.24
N ARG A 44 -1.94 23.50 -16.58
CA ARG A 44 -0.67 24.23 -16.54
C ARG A 44 -0.02 24.35 -17.92
N LEU A 45 -0.07 23.30 -18.73
CA LEU A 45 0.44 23.35 -20.11
C LEU A 45 -0.37 24.31 -20.99
N ALA A 46 -1.69 24.35 -20.82
CA ALA A 46 -2.55 25.32 -21.50
C ALA A 46 -2.21 26.77 -21.07
N ARG A 47 -2.03 27.02 -19.77
CA ARG A 47 -1.59 28.33 -19.24
C ARG A 47 -0.23 28.74 -19.80
N GLU A 48 0.74 27.83 -19.87
CA GLU A 48 2.05 28.14 -20.45
C GLU A 48 1.97 28.42 -21.96
N ARG A 49 1.17 27.65 -22.71
CA ARG A 49 0.89 27.93 -24.13
C ARG A 49 0.26 29.31 -24.32
N GLN A 50 -0.73 29.67 -23.51
CA GLN A 50 -1.35 31.00 -23.56
C GLN A 50 -0.39 32.13 -23.19
N LYS A 51 0.49 31.95 -22.18
CA LYS A 51 1.54 32.93 -21.86
C LYS A 51 2.49 33.14 -23.04
N LEU A 52 2.87 32.06 -23.71
CA LEU A 52 3.70 32.10 -24.92
C LEU A 52 2.98 32.79 -26.09
N GLU A 53 1.71 32.49 -26.31
CA GLU A 53 0.90 33.16 -27.34
C GLU A 53 0.71 34.64 -27.05
N ARG A 54 0.41 35.03 -25.81
CA ARG A 54 0.31 36.46 -25.43
C ARG A 54 1.63 37.19 -25.63
N ARG A 55 2.77 36.56 -25.32
CA ARG A 55 4.12 37.11 -25.62
C ARG A 55 4.39 37.22 -27.12
N ARG A 56 3.82 36.32 -27.94
CA ARG A 56 3.87 36.38 -29.41
C ARG A 56 2.94 37.42 -30.02
N SER A 57 1.82 37.72 -29.35
CA SER A 57 0.73 38.56 -29.87
C SER A 57 0.86 40.05 -29.53
N GLY A 58 1.94 40.47 -28.86
CA GLY A 58 2.20 41.88 -28.65
C GLY A 58 2.36 42.61 -29.98
N GLU A 59 1.95 43.88 -30.07
CA GLU A 59 2.03 44.74 -31.27
C GLU A 59 3.46 44.96 -31.84
N ALA A 60 4.48 44.35 -31.25
CA ALA A 60 5.88 44.54 -31.59
C ALA A 60 6.34 43.53 -32.67
N ALA A 61 7.09 44.02 -33.65
CA ALA A 61 7.56 43.22 -34.78
C ALA A 61 8.57 42.16 -34.32
N LEU A 62 8.57 40.98 -34.93
CA LEU A 62 9.56 39.93 -34.64
C LEU A 62 10.95 40.35 -35.12
N TYR A 63 11.97 40.22 -34.28
CA TYR A 63 13.36 40.40 -34.68
C TYR A 63 13.85 39.21 -35.52
N LEU A 64 14.23 39.47 -36.77
CA LEU A 64 14.86 38.57 -37.71
C LEU A 64 16.00 39.35 -38.38
N PRO A 65 17.27 38.89 -38.30
CA PRO A 65 18.40 39.62 -38.88
C PRO A 65 18.29 39.99 -40.36
N LYS A 66 17.52 39.25 -41.17
CA LYS A 66 17.26 39.57 -42.59
C LYS A 66 16.39 40.81 -42.80
N GLU A 67 15.59 41.18 -41.80
CA GLU A 67 14.66 42.30 -41.92
C GLU A 67 15.39 43.63 -41.66
N HIS A 68 14.73 44.71 -42.05
CA HIS A 68 15.17 46.08 -41.80
C HIS A 68 14.23 46.74 -40.79
N TYR A 69 14.78 47.62 -39.95
CA TYR A 69 14.05 48.24 -38.84
C TYR A 69 14.24 49.74 -38.81
N GLU A 70 13.24 50.47 -38.31
CA GLU A 70 13.25 51.93 -38.21
C GLU A 70 13.40 52.41 -36.76
N VAL A 71 13.94 53.61 -36.58
CA VAL A 71 14.04 54.25 -35.25
C VAL A 71 12.63 54.52 -34.70
N GLY A 72 12.37 54.08 -33.47
CA GLY A 72 11.06 54.12 -32.81
C GLY A 72 10.23 52.83 -32.97
N GLN A 73 10.70 51.86 -33.76
CA GLN A 73 10.02 50.57 -33.91
C GLN A 73 10.22 49.68 -32.67
N LYS A 74 9.13 49.09 -32.18
CA LYS A 74 9.18 48.05 -31.14
C LYS A 74 9.43 46.69 -31.78
N VAL A 75 10.42 45.96 -31.24
CA VAL A 75 10.86 44.68 -31.77
C VAL A 75 11.01 43.65 -30.64
N VAL A 76 10.57 42.41 -30.87
CA VAL A 76 10.65 41.28 -29.93
C VAL A 76 11.77 40.33 -30.34
N PHE A 77 12.58 39.89 -29.38
CA PHE A 77 13.77 39.04 -29.62
C PHE A 77 13.56 37.60 -29.13
N PRO A 78 13.27 36.62 -30.02
CA PRO A 78 13.06 35.22 -29.61
C PRO A 78 14.27 34.58 -28.92
N ALA A 79 15.48 34.92 -29.37
CA ALA A 79 16.74 34.41 -28.82
C ALA A 79 17.11 35.01 -27.45
N LEU A 80 16.36 36.00 -26.97
CA LEU A 80 16.54 36.65 -25.68
C LEU A 80 15.28 36.50 -24.83
N ASP A 81 14.75 35.29 -24.74
CA ASP A 81 13.54 34.97 -23.95
C ASP A 81 12.32 35.84 -24.26
N TRP A 82 12.17 36.24 -25.53
CA TRP A 82 11.09 37.11 -26.02
C TRP A 82 11.12 38.52 -25.41
N ALA A 83 12.30 39.02 -25.05
CA ALA A 83 12.45 40.40 -24.60
C ALA A 83 12.01 41.41 -25.69
N THR A 84 11.23 42.42 -25.29
CA THR A 84 10.79 43.52 -26.15
C THR A 84 11.71 44.72 -25.97
N GLY A 85 12.10 45.37 -27.07
CA GLY A 85 12.89 46.58 -27.04
C GLY A 85 12.51 47.55 -28.15
N GLU A 86 12.90 48.81 -28.00
CA GLU A 86 12.68 49.87 -28.99
C GLU A 86 13.98 50.22 -29.71
N VAL A 87 13.92 50.34 -31.04
CA VAL A 87 15.07 50.72 -31.86
C VAL A 87 15.36 52.21 -31.68
N VAL A 88 16.51 52.53 -31.09
CA VAL A 88 16.93 53.91 -30.79
C VAL A 88 17.95 54.48 -31.78
N ALA A 89 18.57 53.64 -32.61
CA ALA A 89 19.44 54.07 -33.71
C ALA A 89 19.62 52.97 -34.75
N VAL A 90 19.85 53.36 -36.00
CA VAL A 90 20.21 52.47 -37.12
C VAL A 90 21.42 53.07 -37.82
N ARG A 91 22.45 52.25 -38.07
CA ARG A 91 23.68 52.68 -38.77
C ARG A 91 24.18 51.60 -39.73
N PRO A 92 24.84 51.96 -40.84
CA PRO A 92 25.49 50.97 -41.70
C PRO A 92 26.62 50.26 -40.94
N ALA A 93 26.71 48.95 -41.12
CA ALA A 93 27.77 48.14 -40.56
C ALA A 93 29.09 48.39 -41.31
N ASN A 94 30.18 48.50 -40.56
CA ASN A 94 31.52 48.60 -41.14
C ASN A 94 32.22 47.23 -41.03
N ASN A 95 32.01 46.37 -42.03
CA ASN A 95 32.63 45.05 -42.08
C ASN A 95 33.26 44.80 -43.47
N PRO A 96 34.59 44.72 -43.58
CA PRO A 96 35.28 44.53 -44.87
C PRO A 96 35.14 43.11 -45.45
N THR A 97 34.59 42.15 -44.69
CA THR A 97 34.53 40.72 -45.06
C THR A 97 33.11 40.20 -45.34
N ARG A 98 32.08 41.01 -45.10
CA ARG A 98 30.68 40.64 -45.32
C ARG A 98 29.98 41.65 -46.23
N PRO A 99 28.93 41.24 -46.96
CA PRO A 99 28.07 42.17 -47.68
C PRO A 99 27.57 43.30 -46.77
N PRO A 100 27.26 44.50 -47.30
CA PRO A 100 26.72 45.59 -46.50
C PRO A 100 25.47 45.16 -45.74
N PHE A 101 25.45 45.42 -44.44
CA PHE A 101 24.31 45.17 -43.55
C PHE A 101 24.17 46.34 -42.57
N GLU A 102 23.11 46.37 -41.77
CA GLU A 102 22.81 47.43 -40.81
C GLU A 102 23.05 46.96 -39.37
N VAL A 103 23.35 47.89 -38.49
CA VAL A 103 23.40 47.67 -37.04
C VAL A 103 22.32 48.53 -36.40
N ILE A 104 21.36 47.88 -35.75
CA ILE A 104 20.34 48.53 -34.94
C ILE A 104 20.77 48.55 -33.48
N ARG A 105 20.58 49.67 -32.80
CA ARG A 105 20.74 49.78 -31.36
C ARG A 105 19.36 49.76 -30.73
N VAL A 106 19.14 48.84 -29.80
CA VAL A 106 17.84 48.58 -29.18
C VAL A 106 17.94 48.79 -27.68
N ARG A 107 16.99 49.56 -27.14
CA ARG A 107 16.83 49.80 -25.70
C ARG A 107 15.73 48.90 -25.16
N PHE A 108 16.05 48.11 -24.14
CA PHE A 108 15.11 47.23 -23.44
C PHE A 108 14.45 47.95 -22.25
N GLU A 109 13.35 47.40 -21.74
CA GLU A 109 12.59 47.97 -20.62
C GLU A 109 13.41 48.11 -19.32
N ASP A 110 14.43 47.28 -19.14
CA ASP A 110 15.38 47.35 -18.01
C ASP A 110 16.46 48.43 -18.16
N GLY A 111 16.38 49.25 -19.22
CA GLY A 111 17.32 50.33 -19.52
C GLY A 111 18.61 49.88 -20.20
N ARG A 112 18.83 48.57 -20.42
CA ARG A 112 20.00 48.09 -21.15
C ARG A 112 19.86 48.41 -22.64
N GLU A 113 20.97 48.84 -23.24
CA GLU A 113 21.07 49.00 -24.69
C GLU A 113 21.98 47.91 -25.27
N LYS A 114 21.55 47.27 -26.36
CA LYS A 114 22.37 46.32 -27.12
C LYS A 114 22.29 46.61 -28.62
N GLU A 115 23.34 46.23 -29.32
CA GLU A 115 23.40 46.32 -30.78
C GLU A 115 23.10 44.97 -31.43
N PHE A 116 22.32 44.97 -32.50
CA PHE A 116 21.89 43.81 -33.27
C PHE A 116 22.05 44.07 -34.77
N ALA A 117 22.18 43.02 -35.57
CA ALA A 117 22.43 43.15 -37.00
C ALA A 117 21.13 43.00 -37.83
N ALA A 118 20.88 43.93 -38.75
CA ALA A 118 19.72 43.96 -39.65
C ALA A 118 20.18 43.90 -41.12
N GLY A 119 19.32 43.47 -42.04
CA GLY A 119 19.67 43.27 -43.45
C GLY A 119 20.70 42.14 -43.73
N LEU A 120 20.78 41.12 -42.86
CA LEU A 120 21.59 39.92 -43.05
C LEU A 120 20.73 38.75 -43.55
N ASP A 121 20.73 38.51 -44.86
CA ASP A 121 19.95 37.43 -45.51
C ASP A 121 20.29 36.03 -44.95
N GLU A 122 21.58 35.77 -44.73
CA GLU A 122 22.08 34.49 -44.20
C GLU A 122 22.44 34.61 -42.71
N HIS A 123 21.53 34.20 -41.84
CA HIS A 123 21.77 34.14 -40.40
C HIS A 123 20.94 33.02 -39.74
N VAL A 124 21.54 32.31 -38.76
CA VAL A 124 20.88 31.22 -38.02
C VAL A 124 19.59 31.68 -37.32
N LEU A 125 19.51 32.96 -36.96
CA LEU A 125 18.33 33.55 -36.30
C LEU A 125 17.24 34.03 -37.28
N ASN A 126 17.43 33.90 -38.60
CA ASN A 126 16.37 34.16 -39.59
C ASN A 126 15.29 33.07 -39.61
N GLU A 127 15.60 31.92 -39.01
CA GLU A 127 14.66 30.87 -38.66
C GLU A 127 14.40 30.97 -37.15
N PRO A 128 13.32 31.64 -36.72
CA PRO A 128 13.04 31.77 -35.30
C PRO A 128 12.81 30.37 -34.71
N PRO A 129 13.25 30.10 -33.47
CA PRO A 129 13.02 28.82 -32.82
C PRO A 129 11.51 28.52 -32.85
N LYS A 130 11.14 27.49 -33.60
CA LYS A 130 9.80 26.93 -33.53
C LYS A 130 9.66 26.36 -32.12
N LEU A 131 8.47 26.50 -31.53
CA LEU A 131 8.11 25.71 -30.36
C LEU A 131 8.37 24.26 -30.75
N ASP A 132 9.31 23.62 -30.07
CA ASP A 132 9.56 22.22 -30.30
C ASP A 132 8.35 21.47 -29.72
N SER A 133 7.37 21.23 -30.57
CA SER A 133 6.19 20.44 -30.26
C SER A 133 6.55 19.01 -29.84
N ASN A 134 7.80 18.59 -30.07
CA ASN A 134 8.36 17.33 -29.59
C ASN A 134 9.07 17.45 -28.23
N ASN A 135 9.07 18.61 -27.56
CA ASN A 135 9.63 18.71 -26.22
C ASN A 135 8.82 17.81 -25.24
N PRO A 136 9.43 16.76 -24.65
CA PRO A 136 8.72 15.86 -23.75
C PRO A 136 8.10 16.56 -22.53
N LEU A 137 8.69 17.68 -22.09
CA LEU A 137 8.19 18.47 -20.94
C LEU A 137 6.92 19.28 -21.26
N LEU A 138 6.55 19.39 -22.55
CA LEU A 138 5.34 20.05 -23.04
C LEU A 138 4.27 19.06 -23.54
N ASN A 139 4.55 17.76 -23.42
CA ASN A 139 3.64 16.67 -23.77
C ASN A 139 3.02 16.07 -22.50
N PRO A 140 1.69 16.14 -22.31
CA PRO A 140 1.02 15.60 -21.13
C PRO A 140 1.33 14.13 -20.85
N GLU A 141 1.33 13.27 -21.87
CA GLU A 141 1.58 11.83 -21.71
C GLU A 141 3.01 11.56 -21.22
N SER A 142 3.99 12.29 -21.75
CA SER A 142 5.39 12.16 -21.36
C SER A 142 5.64 12.66 -19.94
N VAL A 143 4.97 13.76 -19.54
CA VAL A 143 5.03 14.30 -18.18
C VAL A 143 4.39 13.34 -17.18
N LEU A 144 3.21 12.80 -17.48
CA LEU A 144 2.52 11.87 -16.59
C LEU A 144 3.29 10.55 -16.43
N ALA A 145 3.88 10.03 -17.50
CA ALA A 145 4.70 8.82 -17.41
C ALA A 145 5.96 8.99 -16.54
N ALA A 146 6.56 10.18 -16.54
CA ALA A 146 7.79 10.45 -15.79
C ALA A 146 7.54 10.97 -14.37
N TYR A 147 6.52 11.80 -14.17
CA TYR A 147 6.32 12.56 -12.93
C TYR A 147 4.93 12.38 -12.30
N GLY A 148 4.00 11.65 -12.94
CA GLY A 148 2.60 11.56 -12.54
C GLY A 148 2.42 11.15 -11.07
N GLU A 149 3.12 10.12 -10.62
CA GLU A 149 3.05 9.65 -9.22
C GLU A 149 3.50 10.73 -8.23
N SER A 150 4.59 11.45 -8.52
CA SER A 150 5.08 12.53 -7.66
C SER A 150 4.13 13.73 -7.64
N ILE A 151 3.48 14.03 -8.76
CA ILE A 151 2.50 15.12 -8.86
C ILE A 151 1.25 14.75 -8.08
N ALA A 152 0.75 13.53 -8.26
CA ALA A 152 -0.41 12.99 -7.55
C ALA A 152 -0.21 13.04 -6.01
N GLN A 153 0.96 12.62 -5.52
CA GLN A 153 1.31 12.72 -4.09
C GLN A 153 1.28 14.16 -3.58
N ARG A 154 1.87 15.11 -4.32
CA ARG A 154 1.88 16.54 -3.92
C ARG A 154 0.48 17.16 -3.95
N ILE A 155 -0.36 16.78 -4.91
CA ILE A 155 -1.77 17.19 -4.96
C ILE A 155 -2.52 16.63 -3.74
N GLU A 156 -2.33 15.34 -3.43
CA GLU A 156 -2.98 14.71 -2.30
C GLU A 156 -2.61 15.38 -0.96
N GLU A 157 -1.35 15.74 -0.77
CA GLU A 157 -0.88 16.50 0.39
C GLU A 157 -1.56 17.88 0.45
N ALA A 158 -1.56 18.64 -0.66
CA ALA A 158 -2.14 19.97 -0.73
C ALA A 158 -3.66 19.99 -0.50
N LEU A 159 -4.39 19.02 -1.06
CA LEU A 159 -5.84 18.92 -0.87
C LEU A 159 -6.20 18.48 0.55
N ARG A 160 -5.36 17.68 1.22
CA ARG A 160 -5.58 17.27 2.61
C ARG A 160 -5.47 18.42 3.59
N GLU A 161 -4.66 19.43 3.27
CA GLU A 161 -4.52 20.64 4.09
C GLU A 161 -5.66 21.66 3.86
N ASN A 162 -6.53 21.43 2.87
CA ASN A 162 -7.63 22.34 2.52
C ASN A 162 -9.01 21.77 2.89
N ASP A 163 -9.69 22.42 3.85
CA ASP A 163 -11.00 22.03 4.36
C ASP A 163 -12.16 22.11 3.33
N GLU A 164 -11.94 22.78 2.20
CA GLU A 164 -12.91 22.88 1.09
C GLU A 164 -13.05 21.57 0.32
N PHE A 165 -12.10 20.65 0.43
CA PHE A 165 -12.16 19.35 -0.20
C PHE A 165 -12.47 18.24 0.80
N VAL A 166 -13.18 17.23 0.33
CA VAL A 166 -13.40 15.98 1.06
C VAL A 166 -12.82 14.83 0.28
N ARG A 167 -12.41 13.78 1.00
CA ARG A 167 -11.80 12.58 0.43
C ARG A 167 -12.53 11.33 0.89
N ILE A 168 -12.83 10.45 -0.07
CA ILE A 168 -13.53 9.19 0.16
C ILE A 168 -12.97 8.14 -0.78
N ALA A 169 -12.55 6.99 -0.25
CA ALA A 169 -12.07 5.85 -1.04
C ALA A 169 -11.00 6.23 -2.09
N GLY A 170 -10.13 7.20 -1.76
CA GLY A 170 -9.08 7.71 -2.65
C GLY A 170 -9.55 8.68 -3.75
N ARG A 171 -10.77 9.20 -3.67
CA ARG A 171 -11.30 10.25 -4.58
C ARG A 171 -11.55 11.55 -3.83
N TRP A 172 -11.37 12.68 -4.51
CA TRP A 172 -11.53 14.03 -3.98
C TRP A 172 -12.68 14.76 -4.64
N PHE A 173 -13.40 15.57 -3.86
CA PHE A 173 -14.48 16.42 -4.35
C PHE A 173 -14.68 17.67 -3.48
N PRO A 174 -15.21 18.79 -4.03
CA PRO A 174 -15.54 19.97 -3.24
C PRO A 174 -16.68 19.73 -2.24
N ARG A 175 -16.45 20.10 -0.97
CA ARG A 175 -17.43 20.00 0.13
C ARG A 175 -18.71 20.77 -0.16
N ALA A 176 -18.60 21.95 -0.77
CA ALA A 176 -19.73 22.84 -1.02
C ALA A 176 -20.76 22.27 -2.03
N LEU A 177 -20.38 21.24 -2.79
CA LEU A 177 -21.22 20.61 -3.81
C LEU A 177 -21.90 19.34 -3.32
N LEU A 178 -21.62 18.89 -2.11
CA LEU A 178 -22.23 17.68 -1.55
C LEU A 178 -23.73 17.87 -1.35
N MET A 179 -24.48 16.83 -1.64
CA MET A 179 -25.89 16.76 -1.32
C MET A 179 -26.09 16.59 0.18
N GLU A 180 -27.15 17.19 0.71
CA GLU A 180 -27.45 17.10 2.14
C GLU A 180 -27.94 15.70 2.52
N VAL A 181 -27.20 15.02 3.40
CA VAL A 181 -27.57 13.73 3.96
C VAL A 181 -27.93 13.90 5.44
N HIS A 182 -29.22 13.82 5.76
CA HIS A 182 -29.68 13.87 7.14
C HIS A 182 -29.64 12.51 7.84
N VAL A 183 -29.73 12.53 9.18
CA VAL A 183 -29.76 11.35 10.06
C VAL A 183 -30.86 10.34 9.68
N GLY A 184 -31.98 10.78 9.10
CA GLY A 184 -33.03 9.90 8.61
C GLY A 184 -32.54 8.93 7.54
N HIS A 185 -31.73 9.41 6.59
CA HIS A 185 -31.11 8.58 5.55
C HIS A 185 -30.13 7.57 6.16
N LEU A 186 -29.33 8.00 7.13
CA LEU A 186 -28.37 7.14 7.82
C LEU A 186 -29.09 6.02 8.60
N ASN A 187 -30.21 6.33 9.27
CA ASN A 187 -31.01 5.30 9.96
C ASN A 187 -31.63 4.30 8.99
N LEU A 188 -32.07 4.75 7.81
CA LEU A 188 -32.56 3.85 6.77
C LEU A 188 -31.42 2.99 6.19
N ALA A 189 -30.24 3.57 5.96
CA ALA A 189 -29.05 2.84 5.50
C ALA A 189 -28.63 1.77 6.52
N GLU A 190 -28.66 2.09 7.82
CA GLU A 190 -28.42 1.10 8.87
C GLU A 190 -29.43 -0.04 8.80
N ALA A 191 -30.72 0.25 8.65
CA ALA A 191 -31.75 -0.78 8.54
C ALA A 191 -31.55 -1.69 7.31
N VAL A 192 -31.16 -1.09 6.16
CA VAL A 192 -30.84 -1.83 4.93
C VAL A 192 -29.67 -2.78 5.14
N LEU A 193 -28.58 -2.31 5.76
CA LEU A 193 -27.42 -3.17 6.06
C LEU A 193 -27.75 -4.23 7.11
N ASP A 194 -28.54 -3.92 8.14
CA ASP A 194 -28.95 -4.89 9.17
C ASP A 194 -29.77 -6.03 8.55
N MET A 195 -30.70 -5.71 7.64
CA MET A 195 -31.44 -6.71 6.87
C MET A 195 -30.54 -7.58 5.98
N ALA A 196 -29.40 -7.05 5.54
CA ALA A 196 -28.37 -7.78 4.81
C ALA A 196 -27.34 -8.48 5.72
N GLY A 197 -27.61 -8.65 7.02
CA GLY A 197 -26.70 -9.31 7.96
C GLY A 197 -25.43 -8.51 8.23
N GLY A 198 -25.52 -7.19 8.13
CA GLY A 198 -24.42 -6.24 8.29
C GLY A 198 -23.79 -5.79 6.97
N GLY A 199 -24.05 -6.45 5.85
CA GLY A 199 -23.45 -6.15 4.53
C GLY A 199 -22.46 -7.23 4.06
N PRO A 200 -21.46 -6.89 3.21
CA PRO A 200 -21.22 -5.56 2.62
C PRO A 200 -22.22 -5.23 1.51
N LEU A 201 -22.63 -3.97 1.39
CA LEU A 201 -23.42 -3.49 0.24
C LEU A 201 -22.74 -2.29 -0.43
N PRO A 202 -22.82 -2.17 -1.77
CA PRO A 202 -22.39 -0.96 -2.46
C PRO A 202 -23.39 0.17 -2.22
N THR A 203 -22.90 1.39 -2.26
CA THR A 203 -23.66 2.62 -1.99
C THR A 203 -24.85 2.78 -2.92
N ALA A 204 -24.67 2.49 -4.21
CA ALA A 204 -25.76 2.48 -5.18
C ALA A 204 -26.94 1.55 -4.79
N GLU A 205 -26.68 0.42 -4.12
CA GLU A 205 -27.73 -0.49 -3.65
C GLU A 205 -28.44 0.06 -2.41
N ILE A 206 -27.70 0.66 -1.48
CA ILE A 206 -28.26 1.33 -0.31
C ILE A 206 -29.16 2.50 -0.74
N MET A 207 -28.67 3.37 -1.63
CA MET A 207 -29.43 4.50 -2.18
C MET A 207 -30.76 4.08 -2.79
N LYS A 208 -30.76 2.98 -3.53
CA LYS A 208 -31.96 2.45 -4.18
C LYS A 208 -33.00 1.97 -3.16
N GLN A 209 -32.57 1.44 -2.02
CA GLN A 209 -33.50 0.95 -1.00
C GLN A 209 -34.06 2.07 -0.11
N ILE A 210 -33.34 3.18 0.04
CA ILE A 210 -33.77 4.33 0.84
C ILE A 210 -34.47 5.42 0.00
N ASP A 211 -34.68 5.17 -1.30
CA ASP A 211 -35.22 6.13 -2.28
C ASP A 211 -34.51 7.50 -2.26
N PHE A 212 -33.17 7.48 -2.20
CA PHE A 212 -32.37 8.71 -2.14
C PHE A 212 -32.47 9.52 -3.46
N PRO A 213 -32.71 10.84 -3.42
CA PRO A 213 -32.82 11.65 -4.64
C PRO A 213 -31.51 11.63 -5.44
N ALA A 214 -31.60 11.41 -6.75
CA ALA A 214 -30.44 11.17 -7.61
C ALA A 214 -30.54 11.85 -8.98
N ASP A 215 -30.66 13.18 -9.00
CA ASP A 215 -30.59 13.95 -10.26
C ASP A 215 -29.22 13.77 -10.94
N ASN A 216 -28.14 13.78 -10.14
CA ASN A 216 -26.80 13.31 -10.52
C ASN A 216 -26.42 12.11 -9.64
N PRO A 217 -26.56 10.85 -10.14
CA PRO A 217 -26.31 9.66 -9.35
C PRO A 217 -24.89 9.56 -8.76
N LYS A 218 -23.87 10.05 -9.47
CA LYS A 218 -22.48 10.00 -9.00
C LYS A 218 -22.25 10.93 -7.82
N LEU A 219 -22.83 12.13 -7.87
CA LEU A 219 -22.77 13.08 -6.78
C LEU A 219 -23.54 12.58 -5.56
N ALA A 220 -24.73 12.02 -5.79
CA ALA A 220 -25.56 11.44 -4.74
C ALA A 220 -24.86 10.27 -4.04
N GLU A 221 -24.22 9.38 -4.81
CA GLU A 221 -23.40 8.27 -4.29
C GLU A 221 -22.24 8.78 -3.44
N PHE A 222 -21.45 9.71 -3.97
CA PHE A 222 -20.32 10.29 -3.24
C PHE A 222 -20.75 11.03 -1.96
N SER A 223 -21.89 11.73 -2.01
CA SER A 223 -22.43 12.44 -0.83
C SER A 223 -22.91 11.47 0.25
N LEU A 224 -23.53 10.36 -0.14
CA LEU A 224 -23.92 9.31 0.80
C LEU A 224 -22.70 8.60 1.37
N ASP A 225 -21.70 8.27 0.54
CA ASP A 225 -20.45 7.69 1.02
C ASP A 225 -19.80 8.57 2.08
N TYR A 226 -19.79 9.89 1.86
CA TYR A 226 -19.19 10.83 2.81
C TYR A 226 -19.91 10.77 4.15
N ALA A 227 -21.24 10.80 4.12
CA ALA A 227 -22.06 10.78 5.30
C ALA A 227 -21.97 9.46 6.07
N LEU A 228 -21.80 8.33 5.36
CA LEU A 228 -21.58 7.03 5.98
C LEU A 228 -20.17 6.93 6.58
N GLN A 229 -19.14 7.48 5.92
CA GLN A 229 -17.77 7.51 6.42
C GLN A 229 -17.62 8.30 7.73
N GLU A 230 -18.37 9.39 7.86
CA GLU A 230 -18.35 10.26 9.05
C GLU A 230 -19.18 9.71 10.22
N ASP A 231 -19.96 8.64 10.03
CA ASP A 231 -20.81 8.03 11.06
C ASP A 231 -20.22 6.68 11.53
N GLU A 232 -19.88 6.62 12.82
CA GLU A 232 -19.19 5.47 13.46
C GLU A 232 -19.94 4.13 13.36
N ARG A 233 -21.22 4.12 12.97
CA ARG A 233 -21.99 2.88 12.78
C ARG A 233 -21.56 2.11 11.54
N PHE A 234 -20.96 2.78 10.57
CA PHE A 234 -20.60 2.20 9.28
C PHE A 234 -19.09 2.06 9.15
N ASP A 235 -18.65 0.99 8.51
CA ASP A 235 -17.25 0.76 8.13
C ASP A 235 -17.17 0.56 6.62
N GLU A 236 -16.18 1.19 5.98
CA GLU A 236 -15.87 0.99 4.58
C GLU A 236 -14.94 -0.22 4.48
N VAL A 237 -15.41 -1.29 3.83
CA VAL A 237 -14.74 -2.59 3.82
C VAL A 237 -14.39 -3.06 2.41
N GLY A 238 -14.48 -2.17 1.43
CA GLY A 238 -14.27 -2.48 0.03
C GLY A 238 -12.78 -2.59 -0.34
N PRO A 239 -12.46 -3.35 -1.40
CA PRO A 239 -11.14 -3.31 -2.01
C PRO A 239 -10.92 -1.99 -2.75
N ALA A 240 -9.65 -1.67 -3.03
CA ALA A 240 -9.27 -0.45 -3.76
C ALA A 240 -10.13 -0.23 -5.02
N GLY A 241 -10.78 0.93 -5.09
CA GLY A 241 -11.64 1.33 -6.20
C GLY A 241 -13.10 0.85 -6.12
N LYS A 242 -13.49 0.13 -5.06
CA LYS A 242 -14.90 -0.21 -4.79
C LYS A 242 -15.26 0.21 -3.38
N VAL A 243 -16.32 1.01 -3.23
CA VAL A 243 -16.86 1.37 -1.91
C VAL A 243 -17.89 0.33 -1.51
N LEU A 244 -17.68 -0.29 -0.35
CA LEU A 244 -18.61 -1.28 0.21
C LEU A 244 -18.79 -0.98 1.69
N TRP A 245 -20.05 -0.87 2.12
CA TRP A 245 -20.40 -0.50 3.49
C TRP A 245 -20.80 -1.72 4.31
N TYR A 246 -20.32 -1.76 5.55
CA TYR A 246 -20.67 -2.76 6.55
C TYR A 246 -21.09 -2.11 7.87
N LEU A 247 -21.94 -2.76 8.66
CA LEU A 247 -22.26 -2.28 10.01
C LEU A 247 -21.19 -2.68 11.02
N HIS A 248 -20.57 -1.67 11.63
CA HIS A 248 -19.47 -1.86 12.57
C HIS A 248 -19.85 -2.81 13.72
N ARG A 249 -21.07 -2.67 14.28
CA ARG A 249 -21.54 -3.51 15.38
C ARG A 249 -21.64 -5.00 15.01
N LEU A 250 -21.90 -5.33 13.75
CA LEU A 250 -22.08 -6.70 13.26
C LEU A 250 -20.77 -7.32 12.75
N GLU A 251 -19.67 -6.57 12.73
CA GLU A 251 -18.37 -7.14 12.40
C GLU A 251 -17.98 -8.26 13.39
N PRO A 252 -17.27 -9.29 12.92
CA PRO A 252 -16.73 -10.32 13.80
C PRO A 252 -15.84 -9.72 14.90
N GLU A 253 -15.88 -10.31 16.10
CA GLU A 253 -15.07 -9.86 17.25
C GLU A 253 -13.59 -9.76 16.91
N TRP A 254 -13.04 -10.77 16.23
CA TRP A 254 -11.63 -10.86 15.85
C TRP A 254 -11.23 -10.00 14.64
N VAL A 255 -12.19 -9.31 14.03
CA VAL A 255 -11.96 -8.25 13.07
C VAL A 255 -11.89 -6.91 13.79
N LYS A 256 -12.76 -6.72 14.79
CA LYS A 256 -12.79 -5.55 15.67
C LYS A 256 -11.55 -5.45 16.55
N GLU A 257 -11.18 -6.55 17.19
CA GLU A 257 -10.03 -6.64 18.07
C GLU A 257 -9.03 -7.70 17.60
N THR A 258 -7.75 -7.46 17.88
CA THR A 258 -6.72 -8.50 17.66
C THR A 258 -6.94 -9.67 18.62
N PRO A 259 -7.05 -10.92 18.10
CA PRO A 259 -7.18 -12.12 18.91
C PRO A 259 -6.11 -12.22 20.00
N PRO A 260 -6.43 -12.71 21.21
CA PRO A 260 -5.46 -12.84 22.31
C PRO A 260 -4.18 -13.59 21.92
N TYR A 261 -4.29 -14.60 21.05
CA TYR A 261 -3.17 -15.42 20.60
C TYR A 261 -2.24 -14.70 19.61
N LEU A 262 -2.70 -13.64 18.95
CA LEU A 262 -1.90 -12.85 18.01
C LEU A 262 -1.31 -11.58 18.65
N ARG A 263 -1.68 -11.26 19.89
CA ARG A 263 -1.16 -10.09 20.62
C ARG A 263 0.32 -10.29 20.94
N TYR A 264 1.18 -9.57 20.24
CA TYR A 264 2.62 -9.55 20.46
C TYR A 264 3.08 -8.21 21.02
N LYS A 265 4.04 -8.26 21.95
CA LYS A 265 4.78 -7.09 22.42
C LYS A 265 6.19 -7.16 21.84
N PRO A 266 6.60 -6.20 20.99
CA PRO A 266 7.93 -6.17 20.42
C PRO A 266 9.02 -6.33 21.46
N LEU A 267 9.98 -7.21 21.16
CA LEU A 267 11.18 -7.44 21.95
C LEU A 267 12.36 -6.89 21.18
N ASP A 268 13.22 -6.14 21.86
CA ASP A 268 14.50 -5.71 21.31
C ASP A 268 15.44 -6.92 21.23
N TYR A 269 16.05 -7.12 20.07
CA TYR A 269 17.08 -8.13 19.86
C TYR A 269 18.08 -7.64 18.82
N ASP A 270 19.31 -8.16 18.90
CA ASP A 270 20.33 -7.89 17.91
C ASP A 270 20.11 -8.77 16.68
N ARG A 271 19.68 -8.14 15.57
CA ARG A 271 19.43 -8.85 14.32
C ARG A 271 20.74 -9.22 13.60
N ASP A 272 21.80 -8.46 13.81
CA ASP A 272 23.10 -8.70 13.16
C ASP A 272 23.78 -9.96 13.70
N ALA A 273 23.30 -10.49 14.83
CA ALA A 273 23.72 -11.77 15.38
C ALA A 273 23.17 -13.00 14.62
N LEU A 274 22.15 -12.82 13.75
CA LEU A 274 21.57 -13.95 13.01
C LEU A 274 22.49 -14.36 11.85
N THR A 275 22.68 -15.67 11.67
CA THR A 275 23.39 -16.22 10.51
C THR A 275 22.52 -16.19 9.25
N ASP A 276 23.14 -16.30 8.07
CA ASP A 276 22.42 -16.37 6.80
C ASP A 276 21.37 -17.50 6.78
N ASP A 277 21.71 -18.66 7.35
CA ASP A 277 20.77 -19.80 7.47
C ASP A 277 19.56 -19.44 8.37
N MET A 278 19.77 -18.71 9.46
CA MET A 278 18.68 -18.26 10.33
C MET A 278 17.77 -17.24 9.64
N LEU A 279 18.35 -16.30 8.89
CA LEU A 279 17.62 -15.31 8.10
C LEU A 279 16.79 -15.99 6.99
N ALA A 280 17.38 -16.98 6.30
CA ALA A 280 16.68 -17.78 5.31
C ALA A 280 15.52 -18.57 5.95
N MET A 281 15.74 -19.17 7.13
CA MET A 281 14.70 -19.89 7.86
C MET A 281 13.57 -18.97 8.33
N GLU A 282 13.88 -17.77 8.84
CA GLU A 282 12.86 -16.77 9.22
C GLU A 282 12.00 -16.38 8.00
N ALA A 283 12.64 -16.16 6.84
CA ALA A 283 11.93 -15.90 5.60
C ALA A 283 11.06 -17.10 5.18
N ILE A 284 11.55 -18.34 5.34
CA ILE A 284 10.78 -19.57 5.06
C ILE A 284 9.54 -19.65 5.95
N LEU A 285 9.68 -19.44 7.27
CA LEU A 285 8.58 -19.48 8.23
C LEU A 285 7.50 -18.44 7.94
N GLY A 286 7.88 -17.29 7.36
CA GLY A 286 6.91 -16.36 6.75
C GLY A 286 5.92 -15.75 7.74
N ASP A 287 6.36 -15.56 8.98
CA ASP A 287 5.61 -14.96 10.08
C ASP A 287 5.34 -13.46 9.83
N GLU A 288 4.12 -13.00 10.12
CA GLU A 288 3.62 -11.64 9.86
C GLU A 288 4.29 -10.54 10.71
N LEU A 289 4.91 -10.91 11.82
CA LEU A 289 5.64 -10.01 12.72
C LEU A 289 7.13 -9.94 12.38
N SER A 290 7.60 -10.73 11.42
CA SER A 290 8.98 -10.66 10.92
C SER A 290 9.20 -9.42 10.05
N PRO A 291 10.43 -8.92 9.92
CA PRO A 291 10.75 -7.82 9.01
C PRO A 291 10.31 -8.12 7.58
N GLU A 292 9.74 -7.12 6.90
CA GLU A 292 9.33 -7.27 5.51
C GLU A 292 10.55 -7.29 4.58
N ILE A 293 10.89 -8.48 4.09
CA ILE A 293 11.93 -8.65 3.08
C ILE A 293 11.23 -8.65 1.70
N PRO A 294 11.56 -7.71 0.80
CA PRO A 294 11.01 -7.71 -0.55
C PRO A 294 11.33 -9.01 -1.27
N LEU A 295 10.30 -9.75 -1.66
CA LEU A 295 10.48 -10.97 -2.45
C LEU A 295 10.58 -10.58 -3.93
N PRO A 296 11.58 -11.06 -4.67
CA PRO A 296 11.84 -10.65 -6.05
C PRO A 296 10.75 -11.12 -7.05
N ILE A 297 9.87 -12.04 -6.65
CA ILE A 297 8.88 -12.65 -7.55
C ILE A 297 7.52 -12.71 -6.84
N LYS A 298 6.49 -12.15 -7.49
CA LYS A 298 5.09 -12.44 -7.14
C LYS A 298 4.80 -13.88 -7.53
N SER A 299 4.70 -14.78 -6.56
CA SER A 299 4.23 -16.13 -6.82
C SER A 299 2.71 -16.14 -6.89
N GLU A 300 2.15 -16.69 -7.96
CA GLU A 300 0.70 -16.92 -8.09
C GLU A 300 0.19 -17.99 -7.13
N LYS A 301 1.10 -18.78 -6.54
CA LYS A 301 0.75 -19.84 -5.61
C LYS A 301 1.73 -19.84 -4.45
N ILE A 302 1.19 -19.73 -3.24
CA ILE A 302 1.98 -19.61 -2.02
C ILE A 302 1.55 -20.71 -1.07
N GLU A 303 2.52 -21.51 -0.64
CA GLU A 303 2.32 -22.51 0.41
C GLU A 303 2.77 -21.92 1.75
N ILE A 304 1.96 -22.15 2.76
CA ILE A 304 2.20 -21.70 4.13
C ILE A 304 1.99 -22.85 5.11
N THR A 305 2.75 -22.81 6.20
CA THR A 305 2.61 -23.73 7.32
C THR A 305 1.76 -23.07 8.41
N LEU A 306 0.64 -23.69 8.78
CA LEU A 306 -0.28 -23.15 9.77
C LEU A 306 0.33 -23.18 11.17
N ILE A 307 0.55 -22.03 11.81
CA ILE A 307 1.06 -21.96 13.19
C ILE A 307 -0.09 -21.96 14.22
N TYR A 308 0.20 -22.38 15.46
CA TYR A 308 -0.80 -22.51 16.51
C TYR A 308 -1.63 -21.23 16.76
N PRO A 309 -1.04 -20.01 16.87
CA PRO A 309 -1.83 -18.80 17.13
C PRO A 309 -2.88 -18.53 16.05
N HIS A 310 -2.53 -18.80 14.80
CA HIS A 310 -3.40 -18.63 13.64
C HIS A 310 -4.46 -19.72 13.55
N TRP A 311 -4.09 -20.98 13.82
CA TRP A 311 -5.03 -22.09 13.94
C TRP A 311 -6.07 -21.83 15.02
N ARG A 312 -5.64 -21.44 16.22
CA ARG A 312 -6.54 -21.20 17.36
C ARG A 312 -7.48 -20.01 17.12
N SER A 313 -7.00 -18.99 16.40
CA SER A 313 -7.78 -17.79 16.08
C SER A 313 -8.60 -17.90 14.78
N GLY A 314 -8.48 -18.98 14.02
CA GLY A 314 -9.14 -19.12 12.70
C GLY A 314 -8.68 -18.09 11.68
N THR A 315 -7.38 -17.79 11.68
CA THR A 315 -6.76 -16.73 10.87
C THR A 315 -5.55 -17.24 10.08
N LEU A 316 -5.05 -16.45 9.14
CA LEU A 316 -3.76 -16.63 8.47
C LEU A 316 -2.87 -15.39 8.59
N PRO A 317 -1.53 -15.55 8.55
CA PRO A 317 -0.61 -14.41 8.55
C PRO A 317 -0.71 -13.63 7.25
N LEU A 318 -0.82 -12.31 7.35
CA LEU A 318 -0.65 -11.37 6.23
C LEU A 318 0.81 -10.92 6.19
N SER A 319 1.71 -11.84 5.83
CA SER A 319 3.15 -11.59 5.78
C SER A 319 3.59 -11.06 4.41
N ALA A 320 4.88 -10.70 4.28
CA ALA A 320 5.46 -10.29 3.00
C ALA A 320 5.23 -11.31 1.87
N LYS A 321 5.09 -12.59 2.21
CA LYS A 321 4.76 -13.66 1.27
C LYS A 321 3.33 -13.61 0.79
N THR A 322 2.37 -13.47 1.71
CA THR A 322 0.95 -13.67 1.41
C THR A 322 0.22 -12.38 1.05
N LYS A 323 0.74 -11.21 1.45
CA LYS A 323 0.07 -9.91 1.29
C LYS A 323 -0.33 -9.57 -0.14
N THR A 324 0.40 -10.07 -1.14
CA THR A 324 0.13 -9.78 -2.56
C THR A 324 -1.07 -10.55 -3.12
N LEU A 325 -1.54 -11.59 -2.43
CA LEU A 325 -2.72 -12.37 -2.83
C LEU A 325 -4.03 -11.74 -2.38
N PHE A 326 -3.98 -10.91 -1.34
CA PHE A 326 -5.17 -10.33 -0.73
C PHE A 326 -5.45 -8.94 -1.31
N PRO A 327 -6.74 -8.56 -1.41
CA PRO A 327 -7.08 -7.21 -1.81
C PRO A 327 -6.53 -6.19 -0.81
N THR A 328 -6.17 -5.01 -1.34
CA THR A 328 -5.75 -3.85 -0.57
C THR A 328 -6.83 -2.78 -0.63
N ALA A 329 -6.75 -1.77 0.23
CA ALA A 329 -7.61 -0.61 0.22
C ALA A 329 -6.79 0.66 0.43
N TYR A 330 -7.29 1.80 -0.06
CA TYR A 330 -6.63 3.09 0.13
C TYR A 330 -6.70 3.52 1.59
N GLU A 331 -7.89 3.47 2.19
CA GLU A 331 -8.14 3.96 3.55
C GLU A 331 -8.60 2.87 4.50
N ALA A 332 -9.45 1.94 4.02
CA ALA A 332 -10.06 0.96 4.90
C ALA A 332 -9.03 0.19 5.73
N PRO A 333 -9.16 0.21 7.07
CA PRO A 333 -8.30 -0.59 7.95
C PRO A 333 -8.55 -2.09 7.76
N ARG A 334 -9.71 -2.44 7.20
CA ARG A 334 -10.21 -3.80 7.01
C ARG A 334 -10.79 -3.95 5.61
N VAL A 335 -10.59 -5.11 4.99
CA VAL A 335 -11.15 -5.37 3.66
C VAL A 335 -11.92 -6.67 3.68
N ARG A 336 -13.16 -6.64 3.22
CA ARG A 336 -13.99 -7.82 3.00
C ARG A 336 -13.65 -8.45 1.66
N PHE A 337 -13.49 -9.77 1.65
CA PHE A 337 -13.23 -10.53 0.46
C PHE A 337 -13.86 -11.92 0.57
N THR A 338 -13.75 -12.72 -0.48
CA THR A 338 -14.35 -14.05 -0.55
C THR A 338 -13.26 -15.13 -0.57
N TRP A 339 -13.35 -16.07 0.36
CA TRP A 339 -12.63 -17.33 0.28
C TRP A 339 -13.33 -18.27 -0.68
N VAL A 340 -12.55 -19.01 -1.45
CA VAL A 340 -13.02 -20.10 -2.31
C VAL A 340 -12.24 -21.35 -1.95
N ASP A 341 -12.90 -22.40 -1.47
CA ASP A 341 -12.25 -23.70 -1.27
C ASP A 341 -11.91 -24.31 -2.64
N ALA A 342 -10.62 -24.42 -2.95
CA ALA A 342 -10.16 -24.89 -4.26
C ALA A 342 -10.53 -26.36 -4.57
N GLN A 343 -10.93 -27.15 -3.57
CA GLN A 343 -11.35 -28.54 -3.75
C GLN A 343 -12.86 -28.68 -3.97
N THR A 344 -13.67 -27.87 -3.29
CA THR A 344 -15.14 -27.99 -3.31
C THR A 344 -15.84 -26.90 -4.11
N GLY A 345 -15.17 -25.76 -4.37
CA GLY A 345 -15.78 -24.56 -4.93
C GLY A 345 -16.68 -23.80 -3.95
N GLU A 346 -16.73 -24.23 -2.68
CA GLU A 346 -17.53 -23.58 -1.64
C GLU A 346 -16.95 -22.21 -1.33
N THR A 347 -17.80 -21.19 -1.36
CA THR A 347 -17.44 -19.82 -1.03
C THR A 347 -17.87 -19.48 0.38
N PHE A 348 -17.01 -18.77 1.09
CA PHE A 348 -17.30 -18.28 2.43
C PHE A 348 -16.50 -17.00 2.66
N PRO A 349 -16.86 -16.17 3.64
CA PRO A 349 -16.46 -14.79 3.52
C PRO A 349 -15.24 -14.52 4.42
N GLY A 350 -14.18 -13.89 3.89
CA GLY A 350 -12.94 -13.55 4.60
C GLY A 350 -12.75 -12.05 4.92
N TRP A 351 -11.93 -11.75 5.91
CA TRP A 351 -11.57 -10.37 6.30
C TRP A 351 -10.06 -10.18 6.34
N VAL A 352 -9.54 -9.17 5.65
CA VAL A 352 -8.15 -8.73 5.79
C VAL A 352 -8.11 -7.68 6.88
N VAL A 353 -7.37 -7.92 7.96
CA VAL A 353 -7.16 -6.94 9.04
C VAL A 353 -5.76 -6.37 8.90
N ARG A 354 -5.64 -5.22 8.21
CA ARG A 354 -4.35 -4.69 7.75
C ARG A 354 -3.45 -4.28 8.91
N HIS A 355 -4.00 -3.54 9.88
CA HIS A 355 -3.26 -3.09 11.07
C HIS A 355 -2.75 -4.26 11.91
N GLY A 356 -3.55 -5.34 12.02
CA GLY A 356 -3.18 -6.55 12.74
C GLY A 356 -2.28 -7.50 11.94
N LYS A 357 -2.11 -7.27 10.63
CA LYS A 357 -1.37 -8.15 9.71
C LYS A 357 -1.87 -9.60 9.70
N TYR A 358 -3.18 -9.80 9.72
CA TYR A 358 -3.77 -11.15 9.59
C TYR A 358 -5.04 -11.14 8.74
N VAL A 359 -5.44 -12.34 8.33
CA VAL A 359 -6.65 -12.61 7.57
C VAL A 359 -7.56 -13.51 8.39
N TYR A 360 -8.83 -13.15 8.59
CA TYR A 360 -9.81 -13.86 9.41
C TYR A 360 -10.86 -14.60 8.57
N GLY A 361 -11.45 -15.65 9.14
CA GLY A 361 -12.59 -16.37 8.57
C GLY A 361 -12.33 -17.85 8.26
N LEU A 362 -11.34 -18.50 8.88
CA LEU A 362 -10.94 -19.87 8.54
C LEU A 362 -11.17 -20.90 9.66
N ALA A 363 -11.71 -20.50 10.82
CA ALA A 363 -11.93 -21.40 11.97
C ALA A 363 -12.73 -22.66 11.59
N GLU A 364 -13.94 -22.48 11.06
CA GLU A 364 -14.82 -23.58 10.64
C GLU A 364 -14.20 -24.40 9.51
N TRP A 365 -13.47 -23.75 8.61
CA TRP A 365 -12.78 -24.42 7.51
C TRP A 365 -11.64 -25.33 8.02
N TYR A 366 -10.86 -24.88 9.01
CA TYR A 366 -9.84 -25.71 9.66
C TYR A 366 -10.44 -26.94 10.33
N GLU A 367 -11.53 -26.76 11.07
CA GLU A 367 -12.23 -27.87 11.72
C GLU A 367 -12.76 -28.88 10.70
N LYS A 368 -13.46 -28.41 9.66
CA LYS A 368 -14.00 -29.25 8.58
C LYS A 368 -12.93 -30.06 7.84
N LYS A 369 -11.73 -29.50 7.68
CA LYS A 369 -10.59 -30.17 7.01
C LYS A 369 -9.71 -30.98 7.98
N GLY A 370 -9.96 -30.89 9.28
CA GLY A 370 -9.17 -31.55 10.32
C GLY A 370 -7.72 -31.05 10.37
N LEU A 371 -7.51 -29.74 10.16
CA LEU A 371 -6.17 -29.15 10.20
C LEU A 371 -5.68 -28.98 11.63
N ILE A 372 -4.37 -29.11 11.79
CA ILE A 372 -3.66 -28.92 13.07
C ILE A 372 -2.50 -27.94 12.87
N PRO A 373 -1.91 -27.39 13.94
CA PRO A 373 -0.66 -26.65 13.82
C PRO A 373 0.42 -27.49 13.12
N GLY A 374 1.00 -26.94 12.06
CA GLY A 374 1.93 -27.57 11.13
C GLY A 374 1.32 -27.96 9.79
N SER A 375 -0.01 -28.00 9.65
CA SER A 375 -0.67 -28.34 8.37
C SER A 375 -0.28 -27.37 7.25
N LEU A 376 -0.11 -27.91 6.04
CA LEU A 376 0.23 -27.14 4.85
C LEU A 376 -1.04 -26.64 4.14
N ILE A 377 -1.06 -25.33 3.88
CA ILE A 377 -2.14 -24.65 3.16
C ILE A 377 -1.55 -23.96 1.95
N THR A 378 -2.21 -24.12 0.81
CA THR A 378 -1.90 -23.39 -0.42
C THR A 378 -2.92 -22.27 -0.62
N LEU A 379 -2.41 -21.09 -0.98
CA LEU A 379 -3.17 -19.92 -1.39
C LEU A 379 -2.87 -19.57 -2.85
N SER A 380 -3.89 -19.12 -3.59
CA SER A 380 -3.75 -18.58 -4.95
C SER A 380 -4.85 -17.55 -5.27
N PRO A 381 -4.65 -16.66 -6.25
CA PRO A 381 -5.69 -15.72 -6.69
C PRO A 381 -6.94 -16.45 -7.20
N GLY A 382 -8.10 -15.84 -6.97
CA GLY A 382 -9.38 -16.21 -7.57
C GLY A 382 -9.52 -15.91 -9.05
N GLU A 383 -10.57 -16.47 -9.65
CA GLU A 383 -10.98 -16.10 -11.00
C GLU A 383 -11.56 -14.69 -11.02
N ASN A 384 -12.30 -14.30 -9.96
CA ASN A 384 -12.88 -12.97 -9.83
C ASN A 384 -12.04 -12.06 -8.91
N PRO A 385 -12.01 -10.73 -9.17
CA PRO A 385 -11.38 -9.77 -8.26
C PRO A 385 -12.01 -9.83 -6.86
N GLY A 386 -11.18 -9.96 -5.84
CA GLY A 386 -11.62 -10.09 -4.45
C GLY A 386 -11.89 -11.52 -3.98
N GLU A 387 -11.62 -12.52 -4.83
CA GLU A 387 -11.60 -13.93 -4.44
C GLU A 387 -10.17 -14.42 -4.19
N VAL A 388 -10.01 -15.23 -3.15
CA VAL A 388 -8.75 -15.93 -2.85
C VAL A 388 -9.07 -17.42 -2.68
N LEU A 389 -8.37 -18.25 -3.44
CA LEU A 389 -8.47 -19.70 -3.31
C LEU A 389 -7.65 -20.17 -2.12
N VAL A 390 -8.26 -21.02 -1.31
CA VAL A 390 -7.63 -21.73 -0.20
C VAL A 390 -7.72 -23.23 -0.42
N LYS A 391 -6.60 -23.93 -0.26
CA LYS A 391 -6.52 -25.37 -0.43
C LYS A 391 -5.75 -26.00 0.73
N ALA A 392 -6.38 -26.97 1.39
CA ALA A 392 -5.67 -27.89 2.28
C ALA A 392 -5.25 -29.13 1.50
N HIS A 393 -4.04 -29.64 1.76
CA HIS A 393 -3.56 -30.90 1.19
C HIS A 393 -4.06 -32.08 2.02
N THR A 394 -5.37 -32.32 1.96
CA THR A 394 -6.03 -33.37 2.75
C THR A 394 -5.87 -34.76 2.15
N HIS A 395 -5.80 -35.77 3.01
CA HIS A 395 -5.79 -37.19 2.65
C HIS A 395 -6.72 -37.98 3.58
N ARG A 396 -6.91 -39.27 3.28
CA ARG A 396 -7.69 -40.16 4.17
C ARG A 396 -7.07 -40.17 5.57
N PRO A 397 -7.85 -40.00 6.65
CA PRO A 397 -7.30 -39.95 8.01
C PRO A 397 -6.45 -41.18 8.33
N THR A 398 -5.21 -40.94 8.76
CA THR A 398 -4.26 -41.97 9.21
C THR A 398 -3.88 -41.71 10.66
N ARG A 399 -3.39 -42.75 11.35
CA ARG A 399 -2.88 -42.62 12.71
C ARG A 399 -1.37 -42.59 12.69
N ASP A 400 -0.78 -41.43 12.94
CA ASP A 400 0.65 -41.22 12.88
C ASP A 400 1.22 -40.74 14.22
N TRP A 401 2.52 -40.94 14.43
CA TRP A 401 3.21 -40.46 15.62
C TRP A 401 3.59 -39.00 15.43
N VAL A 402 2.85 -38.11 16.11
CA VAL A 402 3.02 -36.66 15.99
C VAL A 402 3.39 -36.08 17.33
N ARG A 403 4.30 -35.11 17.31
CA ARG A 403 4.62 -34.29 18.48
C ARG A 403 3.32 -33.66 18.99
N SER A 404 2.96 -33.93 20.22
CA SER A 404 1.74 -33.43 20.85
C SER A 404 2.11 -32.61 22.08
N VAL A 405 1.46 -31.47 22.25
CA VAL A 405 1.55 -30.68 23.47
C VAL A 405 0.42 -31.10 24.42
N LEU A 406 0.78 -31.33 25.67
CA LEU A 406 -0.12 -31.65 26.78
C LEU A 406 0.12 -30.65 27.91
N VAL A 407 -0.85 -30.50 28.80
CA VAL A 407 -0.67 -29.74 30.04
C VAL A 407 -0.39 -30.72 31.18
N GLY A 408 0.77 -30.54 31.82
CA GLY A 408 1.19 -31.32 32.98
C GLY A 408 0.37 -31.00 34.23
N SER A 409 0.55 -31.80 35.29
CA SER A 409 -0.12 -31.58 36.58
C SER A 409 0.31 -30.30 37.30
N ASP A 410 1.41 -29.69 36.85
CA ASP A 410 2.01 -28.45 37.31
C ASP A 410 1.63 -27.24 36.43
N ASP A 411 0.59 -27.38 35.60
CA ASP A 411 0.13 -26.39 34.61
C ASP A 411 1.24 -25.95 33.62
N GLN A 412 2.26 -26.79 33.41
CA GLN A 412 3.31 -26.53 32.44
C GLN A 412 3.07 -27.31 31.13
N PRO A 413 3.44 -26.74 29.98
CA PRO A 413 3.37 -27.45 28.71
C PRO A 413 4.42 -28.57 28.66
N VAL A 414 3.99 -29.79 28.37
CA VAL A 414 4.83 -30.97 28.19
C VAL A 414 4.65 -31.51 26.77
N PHE A 415 5.75 -31.95 26.15
CA PHE A 415 5.69 -32.52 24.81
C PHE A 415 5.90 -34.04 24.84
N ALA A 416 5.13 -34.75 24.04
CA ALA A 416 5.24 -36.20 23.86
C ALA A 416 4.97 -36.60 22.41
N MET A 417 5.61 -37.68 21.94
CA MET A 417 5.20 -38.32 20.69
C MET A 417 3.97 -39.17 20.99
N LEU A 418 2.82 -38.83 20.40
CA LEU A 418 1.57 -39.57 20.56
C LEU A 418 0.99 -39.98 19.22
N LYS A 419 0.21 -41.06 19.22
CA LYS A 419 -0.46 -41.55 18.02
C LYS A 419 -1.76 -40.77 17.75
N GLN A 420 -1.64 -39.72 16.96
CA GLN A 420 -2.73 -38.80 16.60
C GLN A 420 -3.38 -39.18 15.27
N THR A 421 -4.64 -38.81 15.10
CA THR A 421 -5.31 -38.91 13.79
C THR A 421 -4.99 -37.66 12.99
N VAL A 422 -4.43 -37.83 11.79
CA VAL A 422 -4.07 -36.73 10.90
C VAL A 422 -4.73 -36.91 9.55
N SER A 423 -5.30 -35.83 9.01
CA SER A 423 -6.05 -35.81 7.75
C SER A 423 -5.48 -34.86 6.70
N ALA A 424 -4.35 -34.23 6.95
CA ALA A 424 -3.70 -33.30 6.03
C ALA A 424 -2.18 -33.40 6.10
N GLU A 425 -1.52 -33.11 4.98
CA GLU A 425 -0.07 -32.96 4.94
C GLU A 425 0.38 -31.83 5.88
N PHE A 426 1.54 -32.02 6.51
CA PHE A 426 2.10 -31.09 7.48
C PHE A 426 3.62 -31.03 7.35
N ASP A 427 4.19 -29.93 7.82
CA ASP A 427 5.64 -29.81 7.98
C ASP A 427 6.09 -30.58 9.23
N GLU A 428 6.96 -31.58 9.05
CA GLU A 428 7.44 -32.46 10.13
C GLU A 428 8.17 -31.73 11.26
N ARG A 429 8.79 -30.57 10.97
CA ARG A 429 9.53 -29.79 11.97
C ARG A 429 8.57 -28.95 12.80
N MET A 430 7.53 -28.40 12.17
CA MET A 430 6.57 -27.46 12.75
C MET A 430 5.33 -28.11 13.36
N VAL A 431 5.02 -29.35 13.01
CA VAL A 431 3.78 -30.01 13.47
C VAL A 431 3.73 -30.17 14.99
N ILE A 432 2.62 -29.71 15.57
CA ILE A 432 2.28 -29.89 16.98
C ILE A 432 0.79 -30.17 17.06
N ALA A 433 0.43 -31.40 17.42
CA ALA A 433 -0.95 -31.72 17.74
C ALA A 433 -1.33 -31.13 19.11
N VAL A 434 -2.56 -30.61 19.19
CA VAL A 434 -3.13 -30.01 20.41
C VAL A 434 -4.41 -30.77 20.76
N PRO A 435 -4.31 -31.88 21.52
CA PRO A 435 -5.48 -32.71 21.83
C PRO A 435 -6.48 -32.03 22.76
N ASP A 436 -6.02 -31.11 23.61
CA ASP A 436 -6.83 -30.34 24.54
C ASP A 436 -6.50 -28.83 24.42
N PRO A 437 -7.20 -28.12 23.51
CA PRO A 437 -6.96 -26.69 23.31
C PRO A 437 -7.34 -25.84 24.52
N GLU A 438 -8.38 -26.22 25.26
CA GLU A 438 -8.89 -25.45 26.41
C GLU A 438 -7.88 -25.45 27.57
N ALA A 439 -7.26 -26.60 27.85
CA ALA A 439 -6.18 -26.67 28.84
C ALA A 439 -5.00 -25.77 28.43
N LEU A 440 -4.64 -25.77 27.14
CA LEU A 440 -3.53 -24.95 26.65
C LEU A 440 -3.83 -23.45 26.68
N ASP A 441 -5.09 -23.04 26.47
CA ASP A 441 -5.51 -21.65 26.62
C ASP A 441 -5.26 -21.14 28.06
N THR A 442 -5.48 -21.98 29.07
CA THR A 442 -5.18 -21.65 30.47
C THR A 442 -3.69 -21.37 30.67
N VAL A 443 -2.82 -22.20 30.09
CA VAL A 443 -1.36 -22.02 30.12
C VAL A 443 -0.96 -20.73 29.40
N TRP A 444 -1.60 -20.41 28.26
CA TRP A 444 -1.37 -19.17 27.52
C TRP A 444 -1.66 -17.94 28.39
N GLU A 445 -2.81 -17.92 29.06
CA GLU A 445 -3.18 -16.83 29.95
C GLU A 445 -2.23 -16.66 31.14
N GLN A 446 -1.83 -17.77 31.77
CA GLN A 446 -0.89 -17.75 32.88
C GLN A 446 0.50 -17.23 32.44
N THR A 447 0.95 -17.65 31.25
CA THR A 447 2.21 -17.18 30.65
C THR A 447 2.17 -15.68 30.37
N ALA A 448 1.04 -15.18 29.87
CA ALA A 448 0.84 -13.74 29.65
C ALA A 448 0.86 -12.94 30.97
N LYS A 449 0.32 -13.50 32.07
CA LYS A 449 0.26 -12.86 33.40
C LYS A 449 1.62 -12.87 34.13
N SER A 450 2.36 -13.97 34.05
CA SER A 450 3.62 -14.16 34.77
C SER A 450 4.80 -13.30 34.26
N ARG A 451 4.68 -12.75 33.03
CA ARG A 451 5.74 -11.95 32.38
C ARG A 451 7.10 -12.67 32.33
N THR A 452 7.08 -14.00 32.21
CA THR A 452 8.29 -14.82 32.12
C THR A 452 9.22 -14.30 31.02
N PRO A 453 10.52 -14.12 31.30
CA PRO A 453 11.50 -13.74 30.27
C PRO A 453 11.47 -14.73 29.11
N LEU A 454 11.60 -14.23 27.87
CA LEU A 454 11.57 -15.09 26.68
C LEU A 454 12.64 -16.19 26.76
N GLU A 455 13.83 -15.85 27.26
CA GLU A 455 14.94 -16.78 27.44
C GLU A 455 14.58 -18.01 28.28
N ASN A 456 13.93 -17.82 29.43
CA ASN A 456 13.49 -18.91 30.30
C ASN A 456 12.48 -19.82 29.58
N LEU A 457 11.57 -19.21 28.81
CA LEU A 457 10.59 -19.95 28.02
C LEU A 457 11.28 -20.78 26.92
N VAL A 458 12.22 -20.17 26.19
CA VAL A 458 13.00 -20.85 25.13
C VAL A 458 13.79 -22.02 25.69
N VAL A 459 14.47 -21.84 26.84
CA VAL A 459 15.19 -22.92 27.54
C VAL A 459 14.23 -24.04 27.94
N SER A 460 13.08 -23.70 28.53
CA SER A 460 12.07 -24.69 28.94
C SER A 460 11.53 -25.49 27.74
N MET A 461 11.17 -24.80 26.65
CA MET A 461 10.65 -25.45 25.44
C MET A 461 11.70 -26.35 24.79
N LEU A 462 12.95 -25.89 24.69
CA LEU A 462 14.04 -26.70 24.14
C LEU A 462 14.28 -27.95 25.00
N ARG A 463 14.30 -27.81 26.33
CA ARG A 463 14.46 -28.94 27.26
C ARG A 463 13.34 -29.99 27.08
N GLU A 464 12.09 -29.57 26.94
CA GLU A 464 10.99 -30.51 26.67
C GLU A 464 11.11 -31.19 25.30
N LEU A 465 11.43 -30.43 24.25
CA LEU A 465 11.58 -30.98 22.90
C LEU A 465 12.77 -31.93 22.78
N ALA A 466 13.87 -31.66 23.50
CA ALA A 466 15.06 -32.51 23.51
C ALA A 466 14.76 -33.93 24.04
N LYS A 467 13.76 -34.10 24.92
CA LYS A 467 13.35 -35.43 25.41
C LYS A 467 12.78 -36.33 24.31
N LEU A 468 12.33 -35.75 23.21
CA LEU A 468 11.71 -36.48 22.10
C LEU A 468 12.74 -37.08 21.13
N THR A 469 14.00 -36.65 21.20
CA THR A 469 15.06 -37.12 20.30
C THR A 469 16.18 -37.80 21.10
N PRO A 470 16.69 -38.97 20.67
CA PRO A 470 17.77 -39.66 21.39
C PRO A 470 19.04 -38.81 21.54
N GLN A 471 19.29 -37.91 20.59
CA GLN A 471 20.45 -37.03 20.57
C GLN A 471 20.24 -35.74 21.39
N GLY A 472 19.01 -35.44 21.82
CA GLY A 472 18.69 -34.19 22.51
C GLY A 472 18.83 -32.94 21.64
N HIS A 473 18.84 -33.11 20.31
CA HIS A 473 18.94 -32.02 19.35
C HIS A 473 17.54 -31.53 18.95
N VAL A 474 17.38 -30.21 18.85
CA VAL A 474 16.12 -29.55 18.50
C VAL A 474 16.37 -28.56 17.37
N HIS A 475 15.58 -28.65 16.30
CA HIS A 475 15.65 -27.71 15.18
C HIS A 475 14.98 -26.38 15.53
N ALA A 476 15.57 -25.26 15.10
CA ALA A 476 15.09 -23.91 15.41
C ALA A 476 13.62 -23.66 15.03
N ALA A 477 13.16 -24.17 13.87
CA ALA A 477 11.75 -24.09 13.46
C ALA A 477 10.80 -24.81 14.43
N GLY A 478 11.15 -26.03 14.87
CA GLY A 478 10.32 -26.76 15.84
C GLY A 478 10.27 -26.09 17.21
N LEU A 479 11.36 -25.44 17.62
CA LEU A 479 11.39 -24.61 18.82
C LEU A 479 10.50 -23.38 18.68
N TYR A 480 10.54 -22.70 17.53
CA TYR A 480 9.65 -21.58 17.22
C TYR A 480 8.17 -22.01 17.28
N ALA A 481 7.82 -23.16 16.70
CA ALA A 481 6.46 -23.70 16.78
C ALA A 481 6.03 -23.96 18.24
N ALA A 482 6.91 -24.56 19.05
CA ALA A 482 6.63 -24.87 20.45
C ALA A 482 6.50 -23.62 21.32
N VAL A 483 7.35 -22.61 21.14
CA VAL A 483 7.19 -21.33 21.87
C VAL A 483 5.83 -20.70 21.54
N ASN A 484 5.42 -20.75 20.27
CA ASN A 484 4.14 -20.21 19.82
C ASN A 484 2.92 -21.05 20.23
N THR A 485 3.05 -22.14 20.99
CA THR A 485 1.88 -22.78 21.63
C THR A 485 1.49 -22.15 22.96
N VAL A 486 2.37 -21.33 23.56
CA VAL A 486 2.16 -20.73 24.89
C VAL A 486 2.44 -19.23 24.94
N ARG A 487 3.16 -18.68 23.94
CA ARG A 487 3.40 -17.24 23.80
C ARG A 487 3.66 -16.86 22.35
N ARG A 488 2.93 -15.85 21.85
CA ARG A 488 3.20 -15.27 20.54
C ARG A 488 4.59 -14.66 20.48
N CYS A 489 5.42 -15.13 19.55
CA CYS A 489 6.76 -14.60 19.30
C CYS A 489 7.21 -14.89 17.86
N PRO A 490 7.67 -13.89 17.08
CA PRO A 490 8.28 -14.15 15.78
C PRO A 490 9.59 -14.94 15.90
N PRO A 491 10.12 -15.50 14.80
CA PRO A 491 11.36 -16.27 14.81
C PRO A 491 12.59 -15.47 15.24
N GLY A 492 12.74 -14.21 14.79
CA GLY A 492 13.91 -13.36 15.03
C GLY A 492 14.41 -13.32 16.48
N PRO A 493 13.58 -12.93 17.47
CA PRO A 493 13.98 -12.92 18.89
C PRO A 493 14.42 -14.29 19.43
N ILE A 494 13.78 -15.38 18.97
CA ILE A 494 14.15 -16.73 19.39
C ILE A 494 15.51 -17.10 18.80
N PHE A 495 15.73 -16.81 17.51
CA PHE A 495 16.98 -17.12 16.82
C PHE A 495 18.15 -16.30 17.35
N ALA A 496 17.93 -15.03 17.69
CA ALA A 496 18.93 -14.19 18.33
C ALA A 496 19.36 -14.73 19.70
N LEU A 497 18.44 -15.28 20.50
CA LEU A 497 18.80 -15.97 21.74
C LEU A 497 19.65 -17.22 21.48
N LEU A 498 19.26 -18.04 20.50
CA LEU A 498 20.03 -19.23 20.10
C LEU A 498 21.44 -18.88 19.61
N ALA A 499 21.61 -17.74 18.94
CA ALA A 499 22.90 -17.29 18.43
C ALA A 499 23.80 -16.65 19.50
N SER A 500 23.21 -16.00 20.50
CA SER A 500 23.95 -15.14 21.44
C SER A 500 24.25 -15.77 22.81
N ARG A 501 23.48 -16.79 23.24
CA ARG A 501 23.66 -17.39 24.58
C ARG A 501 24.54 -18.63 24.54
N PRO A 502 25.50 -18.76 25.50
CA PRO A 502 26.50 -19.83 25.47
C PRO A 502 25.93 -21.23 25.73
N TRP A 503 24.79 -21.35 26.40
CA TRP A 503 24.14 -22.64 26.68
C TRP A 503 23.34 -23.19 25.50
N PHE A 504 23.17 -22.46 24.40
CA PHE A 504 22.64 -23.00 23.15
C PHE A 504 23.79 -23.40 22.23
N VAL A 505 24.06 -24.71 22.15
CA VAL A 505 25.16 -25.22 21.31
C VAL A 505 24.60 -25.61 19.95
N HIS A 506 25.03 -24.89 18.90
CA HIS A 506 24.71 -25.21 17.51
C HIS A 506 25.40 -26.50 17.07
N VAL A 507 24.66 -27.42 16.45
CA VAL A 507 25.15 -28.74 16.01
C VAL A 507 25.04 -28.96 14.49
N GLY A 508 24.72 -27.91 13.72
CA GLY A 508 24.56 -27.93 12.26
C GLY A 508 23.10 -27.93 11.78
N ASP A 509 22.83 -27.50 10.55
CA ASP A 509 21.47 -27.42 9.93
C ASP A 509 20.40 -26.82 10.87
N LEU A 510 20.75 -25.71 11.54
CA LEU A 510 19.91 -25.03 12.54
C LEU A 510 19.39 -25.91 13.70
N TYR A 511 20.08 -27.02 14.01
CA TYR A 511 19.85 -27.79 15.22
C TYR A 511 20.67 -27.23 16.39
N PHE A 512 20.08 -27.28 17.57
CA PHE A 512 20.65 -26.82 18.83
C PHE A 512 20.47 -27.87 19.92
N ARG A 513 21.41 -27.93 20.86
CA ARG A 513 21.27 -28.65 22.12
C ARG A 513 21.54 -27.70 23.29
N LEU A 514 20.96 -28.00 24.44
CA LEU A 514 21.29 -27.27 25.67
C LEU A 514 22.59 -27.79 26.30
N ASP A 515 23.42 -26.89 26.77
CA ASP A 515 24.51 -27.18 27.69
C ASP A 515 24.07 -26.85 29.12
N GLU A 516 23.58 -27.85 29.85
CA GLU A 516 23.09 -27.71 31.23
C GLU A 516 24.19 -27.23 32.20
N SER A 517 25.47 -27.31 31.83
CA SER A 517 26.56 -26.79 32.69
C SER A 517 26.72 -25.26 32.63
N ALA A 518 26.07 -24.61 31.66
CA ALA A 518 26.18 -23.18 31.39
C ALA A 518 24.90 -22.38 31.72
N ILE A 519 23.84 -23.03 32.23
CA ILE A 519 22.51 -22.45 32.52
C ILE A 519 22.39 -21.98 33.96
#